data_AF-A0A7M7HDU9-F1
#
_entry.id   AF-A0A7M7HDU9-F1
#
_cell.length_a   1.000
_cell.length_b   1.000
_cell.length_c   1.000
_cell.angle_alpha   90.00
_cell.angle_beta   90.00
_cell.angle_gamma   90.00
#
_symmetry.space_group_name_H-M   'P 1'
#
loop_
_entity.id
_entity.type
_entity.pdbx_description
1 polymer ?
#
loop_
_entity_poly.entity_id
_entity_poly.type
_entity_poly.pdbx_seq_one_letter_code
_entity_poly.pdbx_strand_id
1 'polypeptide(L)'
;MNERPRYKGKIMTEKQYKRRMKQIESGLMRKKEKVQTKNQCDDDQQAECMIERRRIIDLKVMAQHLYCSFCTEILSLEDIEKEAKKGLASDFTVRCRKCLATSIVPTSKVHLGPNGQLLYDNNTKAALSAIHNGNGHTTLKKFCGSMNMPCMTAKTYKSYEREIGPVIESVAKESCLEACKEEKRLTKSQLDILQKRL
;
A
#
# COMPACT_ATOMS: atom_id res chain seq x y z
N MET A 1 -32.95 42.69 -17.84
CA MET A 1 -32.67 41.33 -18.36
C MET A 1 -32.24 40.47 -17.18
N ASN A 2 -32.99 39.43 -16.81
CA ASN A 2 -32.58 38.52 -15.73
C ASN A 2 -31.46 37.61 -16.25
N GLU A 3 -30.23 37.83 -15.78
CA GLU A 3 -29.09 36.99 -16.12
C GLU A 3 -29.33 35.56 -15.64
N ARG A 4 -29.31 34.62 -16.58
CA ARG A 4 -29.48 33.20 -16.26
C ARG A 4 -28.20 32.65 -15.61
N PRO A 5 -28.31 31.89 -14.52
CA PRO A 5 -27.14 31.40 -13.81
C PRO A 5 -26.30 30.44 -14.67
N ARG A 6 -24.97 30.55 -14.56
CA ARG A 6 -24.01 29.73 -15.31
C ARG A 6 -23.24 28.81 -14.37
N TYR A 7 -23.00 27.57 -14.79
CA TYR A 7 -22.14 26.62 -14.10
C TYR A 7 -21.14 26.00 -15.07
N LYS A 8 -19.83 26.15 -14.80
CA LYS A 8 -18.73 25.75 -15.70
C LYS A 8 -18.94 26.26 -17.14
N GLY A 9 -19.28 27.55 -17.27
CA GLY A 9 -19.50 28.23 -18.56
C GLY A 9 -20.87 27.97 -19.22
N LYS A 10 -21.64 26.96 -18.78
CA LYS A 10 -22.94 26.62 -19.38
C LYS A 10 -24.10 27.35 -18.70
N ILE A 11 -25.00 27.95 -19.49
CA ILE A 11 -26.23 28.59 -19.01
C ILE A 11 -27.21 27.50 -18.55
N MET A 12 -27.80 27.69 -17.38
CA MET A 12 -28.75 26.75 -16.79
C MET A 12 -30.00 27.46 -16.27
N THR A 13 -31.08 26.70 -16.05
CA THR A 13 -32.23 27.23 -15.34
C THR A 13 -31.92 27.38 -13.85
N GLU A 14 -32.59 28.33 -13.20
CA GLU A 14 -32.37 28.63 -11.79
C GLU A 14 -32.62 27.40 -10.88
N LYS A 15 -33.63 26.59 -11.22
CA LYS A 15 -33.94 25.32 -10.54
C LYS A 15 -32.79 24.32 -10.65
N GLN A 16 -32.20 24.18 -11.83
CA GLN A 16 -31.08 23.26 -12.06
C GLN A 16 -29.80 23.74 -11.37
N TYR A 17 -29.55 25.05 -11.37
CA TYR A 17 -28.42 25.65 -10.67
C TYR A 17 -28.51 25.42 -9.16
N LYS A 18 -29.65 25.75 -8.54
CA LYS A 18 -29.90 25.52 -7.11
C LYS A 18 -29.73 24.05 -6.71
N ARG A 19 -30.23 23.11 -7.53
CA ARG A 19 -30.07 21.66 -7.29
C ARG A 19 -28.59 21.24 -7.30
N ARG A 20 -27.78 21.76 -8.23
CA ARG A 20 -26.35 21.45 -8.31
C ARG A 20 -25.57 22.03 -7.13
N MET A 21 -25.85 23.27 -6.73
CA MET A 21 -25.20 23.89 -5.57
C MET A 21 -25.47 23.11 -4.29
N LYS A 22 -26.72 22.67 -4.07
CA LYS A 22 -27.10 21.81 -2.94
C LYS A 22 -26.36 20.47 -2.92
N GLN A 23 -26.12 19.86 -4.09
CA GLN A 23 -25.34 18.62 -4.20
C GLN A 23 -23.85 18.84 -3.88
N ILE A 24 -23.26 19.95 -4.33
CA ILE A 24 -21.87 20.31 -4.01
C ILE A 24 -21.71 20.55 -2.51
N GLU A 25 -22.62 21.32 -1.92
CA GLU A 25 -22.65 21.59 -0.49
C GLU A 25 -22.79 20.30 0.33
N SER A 26 -23.72 19.42 -0.04
CA SER A 26 -23.88 18.11 0.59
C SER A 26 -22.63 17.21 0.46
N GLY A 27 -21.93 17.29 -0.69
CA GLY A 27 -20.67 16.58 -0.92
C GLY A 27 -19.51 17.13 -0.08
N LEU A 28 -19.45 18.45 0.10
CA LEU A 28 -18.49 19.13 0.96
C LEU A 28 -18.75 18.80 2.44
N MET A 29 -20.01 18.78 2.87
CA MET A 29 -20.40 18.41 4.24
C MET A 29 -19.99 16.96 4.55
N ARG A 30 -20.29 15.99 3.67
CA ARG A 30 -19.82 14.59 3.83
C ARG A 30 -18.29 14.45 3.83
N LYS A 31 -17.58 15.31 3.11
CA LYS A 31 -16.11 15.33 3.10
C LYS A 31 -15.57 15.90 4.41
N LYS A 32 -16.18 16.96 4.95
CA LYS A 32 -15.88 17.51 6.27
C LYS A 32 -16.18 16.50 7.38
N GLU A 33 -17.33 15.84 7.35
CA GLU A 33 -17.68 14.75 8.26
C GLU A 33 -16.62 13.66 8.21
N LYS A 34 -16.23 13.15 7.03
CA LYS A 34 -15.15 12.14 6.90
C LYS A 34 -13.77 12.60 7.37
N VAL A 35 -13.48 13.90 7.29
CA VAL A 35 -12.24 14.48 7.83
C VAL A 35 -12.34 14.60 9.35
N GLN A 36 -13.50 14.97 9.89
CA GLN A 36 -13.76 14.97 11.33
C GLN A 36 -13.76 13.55 11.93
N THR A 37 -14.34 12.54 11.28
CA THR A 37 -14.26 11.13 11.74
C THR A 37 -12.87 10.54 11.60
N LYS A 38 -12.03 11.07 10.70
CA LYS A 38 -10.61 10.71 10.62
C LYS A 38 -9.75 11.39 11.68
N ASN A 39 -10.19 12.55 12.18
CA ASN A 39 -9.57 13.28 13.27
C ASN A 39 -10.16 12.88 14.65
N GLN A 40 -11.16 12.00 14.68
CA GLN A 40 -11.54 11.23 15.87
C GLN A 40 -10.93 9.84 15.78
N CYS A 41 -9.62 9.78 15.95
CA CYS A 41 -8.94 8.63 16.51
C CYS A 41 -8.04 9.10 17.66
N ASP A 42 -8.58 9.98 18.51
CA ASP A 42 -8.00 10.35 19.78
C ASP A 42 -9.10 10.13 20.82
N ASP A 43 -9.37 8.86 21.14
CA ASP A 43 -9.84 8.55 22.48
C ASP A 43 -8.60 8.10 23.26
N ASP A 44 -8.17 9.00 24.11
CA ASP A 44 -7.01 8.93 24.99
C ASP A 44 -7.34 7.98 26.15
N GLN A 45 -7.67 6.73 25.82
CA GLN A 45 -7.59 5.63 26.75
C GLN A 45 -6.19 5.07 26.60
N GLN A 46 -5.39 5.23 27.65
CA GLN A 46 -4.15 4.50 27.89
C GLN A 46 -4.45 3.00 27.92
N ALA A 47 -4.72 2.42 26.75
CA ALA A 47 -4.63 1.01 26.55
C ALA A 47 -3.14 0.68 26.64
N GLU A 48 -2.76 -0.16 27.59
CA GLU A 48 -1.50 -0.89 27.50
C GLU A 48 -1.32 -1.35 26.05
N CYS A 49 -0.23 -0.94 25.41
CA CYS A 49 0.05 -1.38 24.05
C CYS A 49 0.49 -2.84 24.11
N MET A 50 -0.48 -3.74 24.28
CA MET A 50 -0.24 -5.14 24.13
C MET A 50 -0.07 -5.39 22.62
N ILE A 51 1.19 -5.49 22.19
CA ILE A 51 1.50 -5.93 20.83
C ILE A 51 1.18 -7.41 20.75
N GLU A 52 -0.07 -7.68 20.49
CA GLU A 52 -0.54 -9.03 20.24
C GLU A 52 -0.30 -9.38 18.77
N ARG A 53 -0.23 -10.69 18.53
CA ARG A 53 -0.18 -11.31 17.18
C ARG A 53 1.20 -11.18 16.51
N ARG A 54 1.41 -11.88 15.40
CA ARG A 54 2.69 -11.95 14.67
C ARG A 54 2.86 -10.76 13.72
N ARG A 55 4.12 -10.41 13.40
CA ARG A 55 4.48 -9.35 12.43
C ARG A 55 5.50 -9.86 11.43
N ILE A 56 5.43 -9.33 10.20
CA ILE A 56 6.44 -9.53 9.18
C ILE A 56 7.46 -8.40 9.31
N ILE A 57 8.74 -8.76 9.43
CA ILE A 57 9.83 -7.81 9.64
C ILE A 57 10.90 -7.99 8.57
N ASP A 58 11.38 -6.88 8.03
CA ASP A 58 12.70 -6.80 7.40
C ASP A 58 13.72 -6.67 8.53
N LEU A 59 14.38 -7.79 8.85
CA LEU A 59 15.36 -7.88 9.94
C LEU A 59 16.46 -6.82 9.82
N LYS A 60 16.93 -6.56 8.59
CA LYS A 60 18.01 -5.58 8.37
C LYS A 60 17.54 -4.17 8.68
N VAL A 61 16.35 -3.80 8.22
CA VAL A 61 15.77 -2.48 8.50
C VAL A 61 15.54 -2.31 9.99
N MET A 62 14.88 -3.28 10.62
CA MET A 62 14.55 -3.17 12.03
C MET A 62 15.81 -3.05 12.88
N ALA A 63 16.83 -3.89 12.63
CA ALA A 63 18.10 -3.84 13.35
C ALA A 63 18.81 -2.49 13.21
N GLN A 64 18.79 -1.87 12.02
CA GLN A 64 19.39 -0.55 11.80
C GLN A 64 18.70 0.58 12.60
N HIS A 65 17.44 0.38 12.99
CA HIS A 65 16.66 1.37 13.72
C HIS A 65 16.52 1.04 15.21
N LEU A 66 17.12 -0.06 15.70
CA LEU A 66 17.15 -0.42 17.13
C LEU A 66 18.23 0.33 17.91
N TYR A 67 18.49 1.58 17.52
CA TYR A 67 19.38 2.50 18.22
C TYR A 67 18.61 3.78 18.50
N CYS A 68 18.73 4.29 19.73
CA CYS A 68 18.09 5.53 20.12
C CYS A 68 18.57 6.68 19.23
N SER A 69 17.64 7.40 18.62
CA SER A 69 17.91 8.56 17.77
C SER A 69 18.58 9.73 18.48
N PHE A 70 18.63 9.71 19.83
CA PHE A 70 19.17 10.79 20.66
C PHE A 70 20.49 10.43 21.33
N CYS A 71 20.63 9.22 21.88
CA CYS A 71 21.82 8.82 22.64
C CYS A 71 22.51 7.57 22.10
N THR A 72 22.06 7.03 20.96
CA THR A 72 22.62 5.84 20.27
C THR A 72 22.63 4.54 21.07
N GLU A 73 22.00 4.51 22.25
CA GLU A 73 21.83 3.31 23.04
C GLU A 73 20.96 2.28 22.33
N ILE A 74 21.24 0.98 22.51
CA ILE A 74 20.44 -0.09 21.92
C ILE A 74 19.04 -0.06 22.53
N LEU A 75 18.02 -0.15 21.67
CA LEU A 75 16.62 -0.19 22.07
C LEU A 75 16.16 -1.64 22.28
N SER A 76 15.45 -1.91 23.39
CA SER A 76 14.82 -3.21 23.61
C SER A 76 13.44 -3.27 22.99
N LEU A 77 13.09 -4.41 22.39
CA LEU A 77 11.72 -4.67 21.91
C LEU A 77 10.71 -4.81 23.05
N GLU A 78 11.17 -5.05 24.28
CA GLU A 78 10.31 -5.05 25.46
C GLU A 78 9.79 -3.65 25.81
N ASP A 79 10.49 -2.59 25.36
CA ASP A 79 10.14 -1.20 25.67
C ASP A 79 9.30 -0.54 24.57
N ILE A 80 8.59 -1.35 23.76
CA ILE A 80 7.66 -0.80 22.77
C ILE A 80 6.42 -0.26 23.48
N GLU A 81 6.14 1.01 23.26
CA GLU A 81 5.03 1.71 23.91
C GLU A 81 3.79 1.81 23.01
N LYS A 82 4.00 1.87 21.69
CA LYS A 82 2.95 2.06 20.68
C LYS A 82 3.31 1.35 19.39
N GLU A 83 2.28 0.89 18.67
CA GLU A 83 2.40 0.35 17.32
C GLU A 83 1.48 1.12 16.35
N ALA A 84 2.06 1.71 15.30
CA ALA A 84 1.30 2.22 14.16
C ALA A 84 1.26 1.20 13.04
N LYS A 85 0.13 0.47 12.89
CA LYS A 85 -0.06 -0.55 11.85
C LYS A 85 -0.26 0.09 10.48
N LYS A 86 0.54 -0.32 9.49
CA LYS A 86 0.52 0.17 8.09
C LYS A 86 0.25 -0.98 7.11
N GLY A 87 -0.65 -1.89 7.46
CA GLY A 87 -0.92 -3.11 6.69
C GLY A 87 -0.15 -4.30 7.26
N LEU A 88 0.78 -4.85 6.48
CA LEU A 88 1.72 -5.90 6.91
C LEU A 88 3.01 -5.32 7.50
N ALA A 89 3.25 -4.03 7.33
CA ALA A 89 4.30 -3.28 8.00
C ALA A 89 3.74 -2.54 9.23
N SER A 90 4.63 -2.22 10.16
CA SER A 90 4.34 -1.45 11.37
C SER A 90 5.50 -0.51 11.69
N ASP A 91 5.19 0.60 12.35
CA ASP A 91 6.19 1.46 12.99
C ASP A 91 6.00 1.33 14.50
N PHE A 92 7.04 0.90 15.21
CA PHE A 92 7.02 0.80 16.67
C PHE A 92 7.62 2.05 17.30
N THR A 93 6.95 2.59 18.31
CA THR A 93 7.51 3.63 19.17
C THR A 93 8.17 2.96 20.37
N VAL A 94 9.49 3.06 20.48
CA VAL A 94 10.27 2.37 21.51
C VAL A 94 10.91 3.39 22.44
N ARG A 95 10.74 3.21 23.76
CA ARG A 95 11.35 4.08 24.77
C ARG A 95 12.77 3.64 25.08
N CYS A 96 13.71 4.57 25.04
CA CYS A 96 15.08 4.31 25.45
C CYS A 96 15.19 4.23 26.97
N ARG A 97 15.77 3.15 27.51
CA ARG A 97 16.00 3.00 28.97
C ARG A 97 16.99 4.01 29.55
N LYS A 98 17.87 4.60 28.74
CA LYS A 98 18.93 5.52 29.18
C LYS A 98 18.49 6.98 29.22
N CYS A 99 18.01 7.52 28.10
CA CYS A 99 17.63 8.93 28.00
C CYS A 99 16.11 9.18 28.05
N LEU A 100 15.31 8.10 28.14
CA LEU A 100 13.84 8.13 28.18
C LEU A 100 13.15 8.71 26.93
N ALA A 101 13.93 9.14 25.93
CA ALA A 101 13.39 9.57 24.64
C ALA A 101 12.84 8.38 23.85
N THR A 102 11.86 8.64 23.00
CA THR A 102 11.25 7.63 22.14
C THR A 102 11.82 7.70 20.72
N SER A 103 12.01 6.54 20.12
CA SER A 103 12.48 6.41 18.73
C SER A 103 11.50 5.55 17.92
N ILE A 104 11.44 5.79 16.62
CA ILE A 104 10.60 5.03 15.70
C ILE A 104 11.42 3.90 15.08
N VAL A 105 10.93 2.67 15.23
CA VAL A 105 11.54 1.45 14.70
C VAL A 105 10.59 0.85 13.64
N PRO A 106 10.83 1.10 12.34
CA PRO A 106 10.02 0.54 11.26
C PRO A 106 10.32 -0.95 11.04
N THR A 107 9.30 -1.73 10.68
CA THR A 107 9.46 -3.15 10.33
C THR A 107 9.73 -3.40 8.85
N SER A 108 9.72 -2.37 8.00
CA SER A 108 9.89 -2.53 6.56
C SER A 108 10.47 -1.26 5.94
N LYS A 109 11.15 -1.42 4.79
CA LYS A 109 11.59 -0.28 3.98
C LYS A 109 10.40 0.47 3.42
N VAL A 110 10.67 1.71 3.06
CA VAL A 110 9.72 2.58 2.39
C VAL A 110 10.33 3.06 1.07
N HIS A 111 9.55 3.01 0.00
CA HIS A 111 9.90 3.60 -1.30
C HIS A 111 8.83 4.60 -1.74
N LEU A 112 9.19 5.42 -2.72
CA LEU A 112 8.26 6.34 -3.37
C LEU A 112 7.46 5.59 -4.42
N GLY A 113 6.14 5.60 -4.27
CA GLY A 113 5.22 5.10 -5.27
C GLY A 113 5.00 6.08 -6.42
N PRO A 114 4.17 5.70 -7.41
CA PRO A 114 4.00 6.46 -8.66
C PRO A 114 3.50 7.91 -8.52
N ASN A 115 2.78 8.25 -7.43
CA ASN A 115 2.30 9.62 -7.18
C ASN A 115 3.07 10.30 -6.04
N GLY A 116 4.29 9.84 -5.73
CA GLY A 116 5.13 10.37 -4.66
C GLY A 116 4.68 9.97 -3.25
N GLN A 117 3.68 9.09 -3.11
CA GLN A 117 3.30 8.56 -1.79
C GLN A 117 4.35 7.56 -1.27
N LEU A 118 4.57 7.57 0.04
CA LEU A 118 5.42 6.59 0.71
C LEU A 118 4.69 5.24 0.83
N LEU A 119 5.33 4.19 0.35
CA LEU A 119 4.82 2.82 0.30
C LEU A 119 5.78 1.87 0.99
N TYR A 120 5.24 0.93 1.77
CA TYR A 120 6.05 -0.03 2.52
C TYR A 120 6.28 -1.29 1.69
N ASP A 121 7.54 -1.72 1.58
CA ASP A 121 7.97 -2.86 0.76
C ASP A 121 7.22 -4.16 1.12
N ASN A 122 6.98 -4.41 2.41
CA ASN A 122 6.25 -5.61 2.85
C ASN A 122 4.86 -5.69 2.21
N ASN A 123 4.19 -4.55 2.04
CA ASN A 123 2.87 -4.51 1.42
C ASN A 123 2.97 -4.70 -0.10
N THR A 124 3.92 -4.03 -0.77
CA THR A 124 4.16 -4.20 -2.21
C THR A 124 4.46 -5.66 -2.53
N LYS A 125 5.36 -6.30 -1.77
CA LYS A 125 5.72 -7.71 -1.93
C LYS A 125 4.55 -8.66 -1.67
N ALA A 126 3.73 -8.39 -0.65
CA ALA A 126 2.55 -9.20 -0.38
C ALA A 126 1.48 -9.07 -1.46
N ALA A 127 1.24 -7.88 -1.99
CA ALA A 127 0.34 -7.66 -3.11
C ALA A 127 0.87 -8.34 -4.38
N LEU A 128 2.16 -8.20 -4.69
CA LEU A 128 2.82 -8.87 -5.80
C LEU A 128 2.70 -10.39 -5.69
N SER A 129 2.99 -10.95 -4.52
CA SER A 129 2.88 -12.39 -4.27
C SER A 129 1.44 -12.88 -4.44
N ALA A 130 0.45 -12.14 -3.93
CA ALA A 130 -0.95 -12.49 -4.13
C ALA A 130 -1.30 -12.55 -5.63
N ILE A 131 -0.97 -11.51 -6.40
CA ILE A 131 -1.26 -11.45 -7.84
C ILE A 131 -0.52 -12.55 -8.60
N HIS A 132 0.76 -12.76 -8.30
CA HIS A 132 1.58 -13.79 -8.94
C HIS A 132 0.99 -15.20 -8.76
N ASN A 133 0.38 -15.45 -7.60
CA ASN A 133 -0.29 -16.72 -7.29
C ASN A 133 -1.76 -16.77 -7.76
N GLY A 134 -2.22 -15.83 -8.60
CA GLY A 134 -3.62 -15.77 -9.05
C GLY A 134 -4.63 -15.44 -7.93
N ASN A 135 -4.16 -14.89 -6.83
CA ASN A 135 -4.95 -14.60 -5.63
C ASN A 135 -5.29 -13.11 -5.51
N GLY A 136 -6.47 -12.84 -4.95
CA GLY A 136 -6.90 -11.48 -4.61
C GLY A 136 -6.70 -11.13 -3.14
N HIS A 137 -7.09 -9.91 -2.77
CA HIS A 137 -7.06 -9.40 -1.40
C HIS A 137 -7.75 -10.33 -0.38
N THR A 138 -8.87 -10.95 -0.75
CA THR A 138 -9.63 -11.84 0.13
C THR A 138 -8.79 -13.04 0.57
N THR A 139 -8.06 -13.67 -0.35
CA THR A 139 -7.19 -14.80 -0.03
C THR A 139 -6.02 -14.36 0.85
N LEU A 140 -5.37 -13.24 0.52
CA LEU A 140 -4.31 -12.66 1.35
C LEU A 140 -4.79 -12.36 2.77
N LYS A 141 -6.00 -11.80 2.93
CA LYS A 141 -6.59 -11.52 4.23
C LYS A 141 -6.85 -12.79 5.03
N LYS A 142 -7.36 -13.85 4.40
CA LYS A 142 -7.55 -15.17 5.03
C LYS A 142 -6.21 -15.74 5.51
N PHE A 143 -5.19 -15.73 4.66
CA PHE A 143 -3.83 -16.15 5.02
C PHE A 143 -3.29 -15.41 6.24
N CYS A 144 -3.38 -14.07 6.26
CA CYS A 144 -2.94 -13.27 7.40
C CYS A 144 -3.76 -13.57 8.66
N GLY A 145 -5.07 -13.83 8.52
CA GLY A 145 -5.93 -14.29 9.61
C GLY A 145 -5.45 -15.60 10.21
N SER A 146 -5.21 -16.61 9.39
CA SER A 146 -4.71 -17.93 9.80
C SER A 146 -3.34 -17.88 10.47
N MET A 147 -2.46 -17.00 9.98
CA MET A 147 -1.13 -16.80 10.57
C MET A 147 -1.12 -15.87 11.79
N ASN A 148 -2.29 -15.39 12.23
CA ASN A 148 -2.44 -14.40 13.28
C ASN A 148 -1.56 -13.15 13.01
N MET A 149 -1.72 -12.52 11.85
CA MET A 149 -1.00 -11.31 11.44
C MET A 149 -1.98 -10.17 11.06
N PRO A 150 -1.59 -8.90 11.21
CA PRO A 150 -2.34 -7.81 10.60
C PRO A 150 -2.30 -7.93 9.07
N CYS A 151 -3.27 -7.32 8.39
CA CYS A 151 -3.34 -7.31 6.94
C CYS A 151 -3.75 -5.92 6.46
N MET A 152 -3.31 -5.57 5.25
CA MET A 152 -3.76 -4.35 4.59
C MET A 152 -5.27 -4.39 4.28
N THR A 153 -5.88 -3.22 4.23
CA THR A 153 -7.28 -3.06 3.79
C THR A 153 -7.42 -3.31 2.28
N ALA A 154 -8.62 -3.60 1.81
CA ALA A 154 -8.88 -3.78 0.37
C ALA A 154 -8.52 -2.52 -0.44
N LYS A 155 -8.76 -1.33 0.13
CA LYS A 155 -8.38 -0.05 -0.50
C LYS A 155 -6.87 0.08 -0.64
N THR A 156 -6.14 -0.25 0.44
CA THR A 156 -4.67 -0.24 0.46
C THR A 156 -4.14 -1.23 -0.56
N TYR A 157 -4.63 -2.47 -0.56
CA TYR A 157 -4.26 -3.50 -1.54
C TYR A 157 -4.42 -3.02 -2.98
N LYS A 158 -5.58 -2.45 -3.34
CA LYS A 158 -5.81 -1.90 -4.69
C LYS A 158 -4.84 -0.78 -5.05
N SER A 159 -4.28 -0.07 -4.07
CA SER A 159 -3.26 0.95 -4.34
C SER A 159 -1.93 0.32 -4.74
N TYR A 160 -1.50 -0.72 -4.02
CA TYR A 160 -0.30 -1.49 -4.36
C TYR A 160 -0.47 -2.26 -5.67
N GLU A 161 -1.64 -2.83 -5.92
CA GLU A 161 -1.99 -3.48 -7.18
C GLU A 161 -1.82 -2.54 -8.40
N ARG A 162 -2.24 -1.27 -8.28
CA ARG A 162 -2.07 -0.28 -9.34
C ARG A 162 -0.63 0.16 -9.54
N GLU A 163 0.20 0.09 -8.51
CA GLU A 163 1.63 0.37 -8.62
C GLU A 163 2.34 -0.76 -9.38
N ILE A 164 2.10 -2.02 -8.99
CA ILE A 164 2.83 -3.17 -9.52
C ILE A 164 2.27 -3.70 -10.83
N GLY A 165 1.00 -3.44 -11.13
CA GLY A 165 0.32 -3.93 -12.33
C GLY A 165 1.07 -3.64 -13.63
N PRO A 166 1.48 -2.38 -13.91
CA PRO A 166 2.25 -2.04 -15.11
C PRO A 166 3.59 -2.79 -15.20
N VAL A 167 4.26 -3.02 -14.07
CA VAL A 167 5.54 -3.73 -14.02
C VAL A 167 5.35 -5.23 -14.30
N ILE A 168 4.29 -5.83 -13.72
CA ILE A 168 3.93 -7.22 -13.99
C ILE A 168 3.60 -7.39 -15.49
N GLU A 169 2.83 -6.47 -16.05
CA GLU A 169 2.45 -6.50 -17.47
C GLU A 169 3.67 -6.34 -18.39
N SER A 170 4.61 -5.45 -18.06
CA SER A 170 5.82 -5.27 -18.88
C SER A 170 6.70 -6.53 -18.87
N VAL A 171 6.92 -7.13 -17.69
CA VAL A 171 7.70 -8.36 -17.54
C VAL A 171 7.02 -9.53 -18.27
N ALA A 172 5.69 -9.64 -18.18
CA ALA A 172 4.95 -10.67 -18.90
C ALA A 172 5.06 -10.51 -20.43
N LYS A 173 4.96 -9.27 -20.95
CA LYS A 173 5.14 -8.98 -22.38
C LYS A 173 6.53 -9.36 -22.88
N GLU A 174 7.56 -9.00 -22.13
CA GLU A 174 8.94 -9.33 -22.46
C GLU A 174 9.15 -10.85 -22.48
N SER A 175 8.67 -11.55 -21.43
CA SER A 175 8.76 -13.01 -21.36
C SER A 175 8.05 -13.70 -22.54
N CYS A 176 6.85 -13.25 -22.92
CA CYS A 176 6.13 -13.80 -24.07
C CYS A 176 6.86 -13.52 -25.40
N LEU A 177 7.47 -12.35 -25.54
CA LEU A 177 8.23 -12.00 -26.74
C LEU A 177 9.47 -12.89 -26.89
N GLU A 178 10.22 -13.11 -25.81
CA GLU A 178 11.40 -13.99 -25.83
C GLU A 178 11.01 -15.44 -26.12
N ALA A 179 9.92 -15.94 -25.54
CA ALA A 179 9.39 -17.26 -25.86
C ALA A 179 9.05 -17.39 -27.36
N CYS A 180 8.37 -16.39 -27.94
CA CYS A 180 8.03 -16.37 -29.37
C CYS A 180 9.27 -16.37 -30.29
N LYS A 181 10.32 -15.60 -29.93
CA LYS A 181 11.59 -15.60 -30.66
C LYS A 181 12.25 -16.97 -30.63
N GLU A 182 12.24 -17.62 -29.47
CA GLU A 182 12.84 -18.94 -29.29
C GLU A 182 12.07 -20.02 -30.06
N GLU A 183 10.74 -20.02 -29.99
CA GLU A 183 9.89 -20.93 -30.78
C GLU A 183 10.16 -20.79 -32.28
N LYS A 184 10.28 -19.55 -32.78
CA LYS A 184 10.62 -19.27 -34.19
C LYS A 184 12.00 -19.82 -34.55
N ARG A 185 12.99 -19.66 -33.67
CA ARG A 185 14.37 -20.15 -33.87
C ARG A 185 14.41 -21.68 -33.95
N LEU A 186 13.74 -22.34 -33.02
CA LEU A 186 13.65 -23.81 -32.97
C LEU A 186 12.92 -24.36 -34.20
N THR A 187 11.82 -23.72 -34.60
CA THR A 187 11.04 -24.13 -35.78
C THR A 187 11.86 -24.05 -37.06
N LYS A 188 12.61 -22.95 -37.26
CA LYS A 188 13.52 -22.82 -38.41
C LYS A 188 14.63 -23.87 -38.41
N SER A 189 15.26 -24.07 -37.24
CA SER A 189 16.32 -25.07 -37.08
C SER A 189 15.81 -26.48 -37.41
N GLN A 190 14.59 -26.80 -36.98
CA GLN A 190 13.94 -28.08 -37.29
C GLN A 190 13.64 -28.22 -38.79
N LEU A 191 13.18 -27.16 -39.45
CA LEU A 191 12.91 -27.15 -40.88
C LEU A 191 14.20 -27.41 -41.69
N ASP A 192 15.30 -26.75 -41.32
CA ASP A 192 16.61 -26.93 -41.98
C ASP A 192 17.12 -28.37 -41.82
N ILE A 193 16.89 -28.99 -40.65
CA ILE A 193 17.24 -30.40 -40.42
C ILE A 193 16.41 -31.33 -41.32
N LEU A 194 15.11 -31.06 -41.47
CA LEU A 194 14.25 -31.87 -42.33
C LEU A 194 14.62 -31.73 -43.81
N GLN A 195 14.96 -30.53 -44.27
CA GLN A 195 15.39 -30.28 -45.64
C GLN A 195 16.71 -30.99 -45.99
N LYS A 196 17.63 -31.14 -45.04
CA LYS A 196 18.89 -31.88 -45.24
C LYS A 196 18.73 -33.40 -45.28
N ARG A 197 17.55 -33.92 -44.92
CA ARG A 197 17.23 -35.36 -44.88
C ARG A 197 16.40 -35.84 -46.07
N LEU A 198 15.94 -34.91 -46.91
CA LEU A 198 15.27 -35.15 -48.19
C LEU A 198 16.31 -35.08 -49.32
#